data_AF-A0A9Q0JXA1-F1
#
_entry.id   AF-A0A9Q0JXA1-F1
#
_cell.length_a   1.000
_cell.length_b   1.000
_cell.length_c   1.000
_cell.angle_alpha   90.00
_cell.angle_beta   90.00
_cell.angle_gamma   90.00
#
_symmetry.space_group_name_H-M   'P 1'
#
loop_
_entity.id
_entity.type
_entity.pdbx_description
1 polymer ?
#
loop_
_entity_poly.entity_id
_entity_poly.type
_entity_poly.pdbx_seq_one_letter_code
_entity_poly.pdbx_strand_id
1 'polypeptide(L)'
;MMNIPLVLYQRSNKNTCMHQKPQVRPGKCIKKGQILADGAATVGGELALGKNVLVAYMPWEGYNFEDAVLISERLVYGDIYTSFHIRKYEIQTHVTSQGPERITNEIPYLEAHLLRNLDRNGIVMLGSWVETGDILVGKLTPQMAKESSYPGKNIIFDGRTGDPFEQPVLIGKPVVGDVSIDT
;
A
#
# COMPACT_ATOMS: atom_id res chain seq x y z
N MET A 1 -1.20 11.90 35.97
CA MET A 1 -0.82 10.63 35.32
C MET A 1 -0.23 10.99 33.96
N MET A 2 1.00 10.59 33.64
CA MET A 2 1.65 10.95 32.37
C MET A 2 1.25 9.93 31.31
N ASN A 3 0.69 10.40 30.19
CA ASN A 3 0.34 9.55 29.05
C ASN A 3 1.24 9.93 27.86
N ILE A 4 1.89 8.93 27.27
CA ILE A 4 2.79 9.10 26.12
C ILE A 4 2.23 8.20 25.00
N PRO A 5 1.64 8.78 23.94
CA PRO A 5 1.14 7.99 22.82
C PRO A 5 2.31 7.36 22.06
N LEU A 6 2.16 6.08 21.73
CA LEU A 6 3.14 5.37 20.91
C LEU A 6 2.79 5.50 19.44
N VAL A 7 3.83 5.58 18.61
CA VAL A 7 3.68 5.52 17.15
C VAL A 7 3.46 4.07 16.73
N LEU A 8 2.35 3.78 16.05
CA LEU A 8 2.01 2.44 15.58
C LEU A 8 1.83 2.46 14.05
N TYR A 9 2.52 1.55 13.35
CA TYR A 9 2.37 1.32 11.90
C TYR A 9 2.38 2.59 11.05
N GLN A 10 3.23 3.55 11.39
CA GLN A 10 3.32 4.82 10.67
C GLN A 10 4.26 4.68 9.48
N ARG A 11 3.87 5.25 8.33
CA ARG A 11 4.71 5.29 7.13
C ARG A 11 5.88 6.25 7.31
N SER A 12 7.08 5.84 6.89
CA SER A 12 8.24 6.73 6.72
C SER A 12 8.32 7.35 5.32
N ASN A 13 9.20 8.35 5.14
CA ASN A 13 9.44 8.96 3.83
C ASN A 13 9.95 7.97 2.77
N LYS A 14 10.51 6.84 3.19
CA LYS A 14 11.02 5.77 2.30
C LYS A 14 10.10 4.54 2.29
N ASN A 15 8.82 4.71 2.65
CA ASN A 15 7.81 3.66 2.68
C ASN A 15 8.12 2.50 3.64
N THR A 16 8.98 2.72 4.64
CA THR A 16 9.21 1.73 5.72
C THR A 16 8.22 1.94 6.86
N CYS A 17 8.05 0.92 7.70
CA CYS A 17 7.19 0.97 8.86
C CYS A 17 7.90 1.54 10.10
N MET A 18 7.34 2.59 10.68
CA MET A 18 7.69 3.13 11.99
C MET A 18 6.72 2.60 13.03
N HIS A 19 7.20 1.76 13.94
CA HIS A 19 6.40 1.13 14.97
C HIS A 19 7.18 1.13 16.29
N GLN A 20 6.54 1.64 17.34
CA GLN A 20 7.11 1.72 18.67
C GLN A 20 6.54 0.66 19.59
N LYS A 21 7.41 -0.04 20.31
CA LYS A 21 7.05 -1.09 21.28
C LYS A 21 7.44 -0.66 22.68
N PRO A 22 6.51 -0.68 23.66
CA PRO A 22 6.84 -0.35 25.03
C PRO A 22 7.81 -1.39 25.61
N GLN A 23 8.84 -0.91 26.31
CA GLN A 23 9.84 -1.73 27.01
C GLN A 23 9.53 -1.88 28.50
N VAL A 24 8.80 -0.92 29.08
CA VAL A 24 8.53 -0.87 30.52
C VAL A 24 7.27 -1.65 30.90
N ARG A 25 7.31 -2.31 32.07
CA ARG A 25 6.16 -3.01 32.65
C ARG A 25 5.44 -2.12 33.68
N PRO A 26 4.12 -2.29 33.88
CA PRO A 26 3.39 -1.61 34.94
C PRO A 26 4.02 -1.83 36.31
N GLY A 27 4.03 -0.79 37.15
CA GLY A 27 4.53 -0.87 38.53
C GLY A 27 6.05 -0.69 38.71
N LYS A 28 6.84 -0.53 37.63
CA LYS A 28 8.25 -0.16 37.76
C LYS A 28 8.43 1.34 37.95
N CYS A 29 9.32 1.72 38.87
CA CYS A 29 9.82 3.09 38.99
C CYS A 29 10.69 3.42 37.77
N ILE A 30 10.46 4.59 37.18
CA ILE A 30 11.17 5.09 36.01
C ILE A 30 12.10 6.22 36.44
N LYS A 31 13.30 6.28 35.87
CA LYS A 31 14.24 7.40 36.06
C LYS A 31 14.19 8.37 34.89
N LYS A 32 14.47 9.65 35.14
CA LYS A 32 14.62 10.64 34.06
C LYS A 32 15.73 10.19 33.10
N GLY A 33 15.44 10.22 31.80
CA GLY A 33 16.34 9.77 30.74
C GLY A 33 16.28 8.27 30.43
N GLN A 34 15.48 7.49 31.16
CA GLN A 34 15.26 6.09 30.86
C GLN A 34 14.38 5.93 29.61
N ILE A 35 14.77 5.00 28.73
CA ILE A 35 14.04 4.67 27.51
C ILE A 35 12.80 3.86 27.85
N LEU A 36 11.65 4.28 27.32
CA LEU A 36 10.34 3.70 27.63
C LEU A 36 9.80 2.81 26.51
N ALA A 37 10.24 3.04 25.28
CA ALA A 37 9.84 2.30 24.11
C ALA A 37 10.98 2.25 23.09
N ASP A 38 11.07 1.15 22.37
CA ASP A 38 11.94 0.99 21.20
C ASP A 38 11.17 1.38 19.93
N GLY A 39 11.86 1.88 18.91
CA GLY A 39 11.35 2.11 17.57
C GLY A 39 11.66 0.98 16.57
N ALA A 40 11.58 1.30 15.28
CA ALA A 40 11.64 0.32 14.19
C ALA A 40 13.00 -0.39 14.02
N ALA A 41 14.10 0.24 14.43
CA ALA A 41 15.45 -0.27 14.27
C ALA A 41 16.27 -0.13 15.56
N THR A 42 15.63 -0.31 16.71
CA THR A 42 16.28 -0.23 18.02
C THR A 42 15.84 -1.39 18.91
N VAL A 43 16.75 -1.87 19.75
CA VAL A 43 16.45 -2.88 20.77
C VAL A 43 17.12 -2.47 22.07
N GLY A 44 16.34 -2.33 23.15
CA GLY A 44 16.89 -1.94 24.45
C GLY A 44 17.50 -0.53 24.45
N GLY A 45 17.04 0.34 23.56
CA GLY A 45 17.61 1.69 23.38
C GLY A 45 18.86 1.79 22.51
N GLU A 46 19.37 0.68 22.00
CA GLU A 46 20.53 0.67 21.10
C GLU A 46 20.09 0.48 19.65
N LEU A 47 20.91 0.95 18.71
CA LEU A 47 20.64 0.81 17.27
C LEU A 47 20.84 -0.64 16.82
N ALA A 48 19.81 -1.20 16.16
CA ALA A 48 19.79 -2.58 15.68
C ALA A 48 19.31 -2.62 14.22
N LEU A 49 20.23 -2.38 13.27
CA LEU A 49 19.92 -2.28 11.84
C LEU A 49 19.74 -3.64 11.12
N GLY A 50 20.15 -4.74 11.75
CA GLY A 50 20.19 -6.05 11.11
C GLY A 50 20.16 -7.20 12.10
N LYS A 51 20.63 -8.36 11.66
CA LYS A 51 20.63 -9.60 12.43
C LYS A 51 22.01 -10.23 12.42
N ASN A 52 22.36 -10.86 13.54
CA ASN A 52 23.57 -11.68 13.63
C ASN A 52 23.30 -13.01 12.90
N VAL A 53 24.11 -13.31 11.90
CA VAL A 53 24.01 -14.54 11.11
C VAL A 53 25.34 -15.29 11.14
N LEU A 54 25.28 -16.62 11.09
CA LEU A 54 26.46 -17.46 10.94
C LEU A 54 26.93 -17.41 9.48
N VAL A 55 28.19 -17.07 9.27
CA VAL A 55 28.79 -16.93 7.95
C VAL A 55 29.95 -17.92 7.81
N ALA A 56 30.01 -18.61 6.67
CA ALA A 56 31.13 -19.44 6.28
C ALA A 56 31.89 -18.78 5.12
N TYR A 57 33.19 -18.62 5.26
CA TYR A 57 34.06 -18.06 4.22
C TYR A 57 34.66 -19.20 3.40
N MET A 58 33.95 -19.66 2.37
CA MET A 58 34.42 -20.69 1.44
C MET A 58 33.74 -20.54 0.07
N PRO A 59 34.40 -20.92 -1.04
CA PRO A 59 33.72 -21.06 -2.32
C PRO A 59 32.70 -22.20 -2.24
N TRP A 60 31.51 -22.01 -2.82
CA TRP A 60 30.45 -23.03 -2.83
C TRP A 60 29.86 -23.20 -4.23
N GLU A 61 30.35 -24.21 -4.95
CA GLU A 61 29.85 -24.64 -6.27
C GLU A 61 29.71 -23.51 -7.31
N GLY A 62 30.42 -22.39 -7.13
CA GLY A 62 30.30 -21.21 -7.98
C GLY A 62 29.07 -20.33 -7.72
N TYR A 63 28.19 -20.67 -6.78
CA TYR A 63 27.02 -19.84 -6.45
C TYR A 63 27.38 -18.50 -5.79
N ASN A 64 28.51 -18.44 -5.09
CA ASN A 64 29.07 -17.21 -4.52
C ASN A 64 30.23 -16.65 -5.37
N PHE A 65 30.12 -16.76 -6.69
CA PHE A 65 31.09 -16.16 -7.61
C PHE A 65 30.99 -14.63 -7.60
N GLU A 66 32.14 -13.95 -7.74
CA GLU A 66 32.27 -12.50 -7.60
C GLU A 66 31.68 -11.98 -6.27
N ASP A 67 30.64 -11.14 -6.35
CA ASP A 67 30.00 -10.49 -5.20
C ASP A 67 28.68 -11.18 -4.80
N ALA A 68 28.38 -12.36 -5.36
CA ALA A 68 27.16 -13.09 -5.05
C ALA A 68 27.19 -13.66 -3.62
N VAL A 69 26.08 -13.49 -2.90
CA VAL A 69 25.90 -14.02 -1.55
C VAL A 69 24.94 -15.20 -1.59
N LEU A 70 25.42 -16.37 -1.21
CA LEU A 70 24.58 -17.55 -1.00
C LEU A 70 23.93 -17.47 0.38
N ILE A 71 22.60 -17.52 0.42
CA ILE A 71 21.81 -17.48 1.66
C ILE A 71 21.17 -18.84 1.95
N SER A 72 21.04 -19.16 3.23
CA SER A 72 20.26 -20.32 3.67
C SER A 72 18.76 -19.98 3.59
N GLU A 73 17.95 -20.92 3.08
CA GLU A 73 16.48 -20.82 3.10
C GLU A 73 15.91 -20.63 4.51
N ARG A 74 16.65 -21.03 5.56
CA ARG A 74 16.30 -20.77 6.95
C ARG A 74 16.09 -19.27 7.23
N LEU A 75 16.78 -18.38 6.52
CA LEU A 75 16.60 -16.94 6.65
C LEU A 75 15.22 -16.48 6.15
N VAL A 76 14.68 -17.17 5.15
CA VAL A 76 13.35 -16.92 4.57
C VAL A 76 12.28 -17.52 5.48
N TYR A 77 12.35 -18.82 5.78
CA TYR A 77 11.35 -19.49 6.62
C TYR A 77 11.32 -19.00 8.07
N GLY A 78 12.42 -18.39 8.54
CA GLY A 78 12.52 -17.79 9.87
C GLY A 78 12.16 -16.30 9.93
N ASP A 79 11.70 -15.69 8.83
CA ASP A 79 11.36 -14.26 8.73
C ASP A 79 12.46 -13.32 9.26
N ILE A 80 13.74 -13.71 9.07
CA ILE A 80 14.88 -13.00 9.70
C ILE A 80 15.10 -11.64 9.06
N TYR A 81 14.94 -11.56 7.74
CA TYR A 81 15.08 -10.35 6.93
C TYR A 81 13.74 -9.93 6.29
N THR A 82 12.62 -10.21 6.96
CA THR A 82 11.29 -9.78 6.53
C THR A 82 10.99 -8.37 7.05
N SER A 83 10.49 -7.48 6.20
CA SER A 83 10.18 -6.08 6.53
C SER A 83 8.77 -5.67 6.10
N PHE A 84 8.17 -4.76 6.86
CA PHE A 84 6.90 -4.13 6.50
C PHE A 84 7.13 -2.85 5.71
N HIS A 85 6.46 -2.75 4.56
CA HIS A 85 6.45 -1.57 3.72
C HIS A 85 5.05 -1.00 3.64
N ILE A 86 4.93 0.31 3.86
CA ILE A 86 3.65 1.03 3.83
C ILE A 86 3.71 2.03 2.68
N ARG A 87 2.78 1.92 1.75
CA ARG A 87 2.66 2.82 0.60
C ARG A 87 1.39 3.64 0.75
N LYS A 88 1.47 4.93 0.40
CA LYS A 88 0.32 5.81 0.34
C LYS A 88 0.02 6.11 -1.11
N TYR A 89 -1.22 5.85 -1.51
CA TYR A 89 -1.74 6.23 -2.81
C TYR A 89 -2.73 7.38 -2.60
N GLU A 90 -2.52 8.47 -3.32
CA GLU A 90 -3.39 9.64 -3.23
C GLU A 90 -4.06 9.86 -4.58
N ILE A 91 -5.35 10.17 -4.54
CA ILE A 91 -6.13 10.54 -5.70
C ILE A 91 -6.90 11.82 -5.37
N GLN A 92 -7.02 12.69 -6.36
CA GLN A 92 -7.81 13.90 -6.27
C GLN A 92 -8.88 13.86 -7.36
N THR A 93 -10.07 14.35 -7.01
CA THR A 93 -11.15 14.62 -7.95
C THR A 93 -11.07 16.06 -8.39
N HIS A 94 -11.09 16.29 -9.69
CA HIS A 94 -11.08 17.62 -10.26
C HIS A 94 -12.42 17.95 -10.93
N VAL A 95 -12.74 19.23 -10.99
CA VAL A 95 -13.84 19.72 -11.83
C VAL A 95 -13.27 19.93 -13.22
N THR A 96 -13.72 19.12 -14.17
CA THR A 96 -13.37 19.28 -15.58
C THR A 96 -14.34 20.26 -16.24
N SER A 97 -14.01 20.71 -17.45
CA SER A 97 -14.95 21.49 -18.28
C SER A 97 -16.24 20.73 -18.62
N GLN A 98 -16.25 19.41 -18.44
CA GLN A 98 -17.34 18.50 -18.77
C GLN A 98 -18.17 18.07 -17.56
N GLY A 99 -17.79 18.54 -16.37
CA GLY A 99 -18.43 18.18 -15.12
C GLY A 99 -17.43 17.75 -14.04
N PRO A 100 -17.90 17.60 -12.80
CA PRO A 100 -17.09 17.11 -11.70
C PRO A 100 -16.78 15.62 -11.84
N GLU A 101 -15.52 15.23 -11.61
CA GLU A 101 -15.18 13.82 -11.40
C GLU A 101 -15.88 13.28 -10.15
N ARG A 102 -16.30 12.01 -10.20
CA ARG A 102 -17.06 11.36 -9.13
C ARG A 102 -16.36 10.09 -8.69
N ILE A 103 -16.34 9.85 -7.37
CA ILE A 103 -15.92 8.55 -6.83
C ILE A 103 -17.16 7.69 -6.65
N THR A 104 -17.14 6.48 -7.21
CA THR A 104 -18.25 5.53 -7.13
C THR A 104 -17.76 4.10 -7.35
N ASN A 105 -18.48 3.12 -6.82
CA ASN A 105 -18.27 1.70 -7.10
C ASN A 105 -19.01 1.23 -8.36
N GLU A 106 -19.92 2.05 -8.91
CA GLU A 106 -20.67 1.76 -10.13
C GLU A 106 -19.85 2.13 -11.36
N ILE A 107 -18.77 1.38 -11.59
CA ILE A 107 -17.90 1.58 -12.74
C ILE A 107 -18.39 0.72 -13.91
N PRO A 108 -18.83 1.31 -15.02
CA PRO A 108 -19.38 0.53 -16.11
C PRO A 108 -18.25 -0.17 -16.90
N TYR A 109 -18.58 -1.26 -17.61
CA TYR A 109 -17.65 -2.03 -18.49
C TYR A 109 -16.49 -2.69 -17.77
N LEU A 110 -16.59 -2.79 -16.45
CA LEU A 110 -15.61 -3.42 -15.61
C LEU A 110 -16.15 -4.73 -15.04
N GLU A 111 -15.30 -5.74 -14.96
CA GLU A 111 -15.68 -7.00 -14.36
C GLU A 111 -15.93 -6.87 -12.85
N ALA A 112 -16.99 -7.51 -12.36
CA ALA A 112 -17.36 -7.47 -10.94
C ALA A 112 -16.25 -7.94 -10.00
N HIS A 113 -15.35 -8.82 -10.49
CA HIS A 113 -14.22 -9.31 -9.70
C HIS A 113 -13.21 -8.22 -9.32
N LEU A 114 -13.08 -7.15 -10.12
CA LEU A 114 -12.17 -6.02 -9.86
C LEU A 114 -12.77 -5.03 -8.86
N LEU A 115 -14.09 -5.01 -8.75
CA LEU A 115 -14.86 -4.14 -7.85
C LEU A 115 -15.12 -4.80 -6.48
N ARG A 116 -14.75 -6.08 -6.30
CA ARG A 116 -15.06 -6.88 -5.11
C ARG A 116 -14.56 -6.27 -3.79
N ASN A 117 -13.50 -5.48 -3.86
CA ASN A 117 -12.83 -4.88 -2.71
C ASN A 117 -13.34 -3.45 -2.40
N LEU A 118 -14.18 -2.86 -3.26
CA LEU A 118 -14.68 -1.49 -3.07
C LEU A 118 -15.92 -1.48 -2.18
N ASP A 119 -16.02 -0.44 -1.35
CA ASP A 119 -17.19 -0.12 -0.55
C ASP A 119 -18.28 0.58 -1.39
N ARG A 120 -19.37 0.98 -0.74
CA ARG A 120 -20.47 1.73 -1.38
C ARG A 120 -20.07 3.11 -1.92
N ASN A 121 -18.94 3.66 -1.48
CA ASN A 121 -18.44 4.96 -1.90
C ASN A 121 -17.44 4.83 -3.06
N GLY A 122 -17.06 3.60 -3.47
CA GLY A 122 -16.03 3.38 -4.47
C GLY A 122 -14.61 3.42 -3.92
N ILE A 123 -14.41 3.20 -2.62
CA ILE A 123 -13.11 3.16 -1.95
C ILE A 123 -12.84 1.75 -1.42
N VAL A 124 -11.61 1.26 -1.53
CA VAL A 124 -11.23 -0.06 -1.01
C VAL A 124 -11.57 -0.20 0.48
N MET A 125 -12.16 -1.33 0.86
CA MET A 125 -12.47 -1.60 2.27
C MET A 125 -11.19 -1.85 3.08
N LEU A 126 -11.12 -1.29 4.29
CA LEU A 126 -10.05 -1.57 5.24
C LEU A 126 -9.92 -3.07 5.52
N GLY A 127 -8.68 -3.58 5.54
CA GLY A 127 -8.37 -4.99 5.72
C GLY A 127 -8.47 -5.84 4.46
N SER A 128 -8.88 -5.27 3.32
CA SER A 128 -8.95 -6.01 2.05
C SER A 128 -7.56 -6.39 1.57
N TRP A 129 -7.44 -7.64 1.12
CA TRP A 129 -6.28 -8.12 0.38
C TRP A 129 -6.43 -7.69 -1.08
N VAL A 130 -5.46 -6.93 -1.58
CA VAL A 130 -5.47 -6.36 -2.93
C VAL A 130 -4.28 -6.89 -3.73
N GLU A 131 -4.56 -7.32 -4.95
CA GLU A 131 -3.54 -7.86 -5.87
C GLU A 131 -3.28 -6.91 -7.03
N THR A 132 -2.20 -7.18 -7.76
CA THR A 132 -1.85 -6.39 -8.94
C THR A 132 -3.00 -6.32 -9.95
N GLY A 133 -3.51 -5.12 -10.18
CA GLY A 133 -4.64 -4.87 -11.08
C GLY A 133 -5.97 -4.61 -10.37
N ASP A 134 -6.08 -4.90 -9.08
CA ASP A 134 -7.24 -4.53 -8.27
C ASP A 134 -7.37 -3.00 -8.16
N ILE A 135 -8.60 -2.54 -7.93
CA ILE A 135 -8.95 -1.13 -7.89
C ILE A 135 -9.02 -0.66 -6.45
N LEU A 136 -8.27 0.40 -6.12
CA LEU A 136 -8.31 0.99 -4.79
C LEU A 136 -9.36 2.10 -4.68
N VAL A 137 -9.53 2.88 -5.74
CA VAL A 137 -10.56 3.93 -5.81
C VAL A 137 -11.18 3.95 -7.20
N GLY A 138 -12.51 3.85 -7.25
CA GLY A 138 -13.31 3.96 -8.45
C GLY A 138 -13.58 5.41 -8.81
N LYS A 139 -12.80 5.98 -9.73
CA LYS A 139 -13.01 7.35 -10.22
C LYS A 139 -13.61 7.36 -11.62
N LEU A 140 -14.75 8.03 -11.76
CA LEU A 140 -15.39 8.32 -13.03
C LEU A 140 -15.15 9.77 -13.44
N THR A 141 -14.70 9.96 -14.68
CA THR A 141 -14.50 11.26 -15.28
C THR A 141 -15.59 11.50 -16.34
N PRO A 142 -16.40 12.55 -16.21
CA PRO A 142 -17.45 12.84 -17.18
C PRO A 142 -16.83 13.22 -18.53
N GLN A 143 -17.39 12.69 -19.62
CA GLN A 143 -16.98 13.06 -20.97
C GLN A 143 -18.07 13.85 -21.68
N MET A 144 -17.65 14.84 -22.47
CA MET A 144 -18.52 15.44 -23.49
C MET A 144 -18.85 14.36 -24.52
N ALA A 145 -20.12 14.25 -24.92
CA ALA A 145 -20.44 13.68 -26.22
C ALA A 145 -19.73 14.55 -27.29
N LYS A 146 -18.53 14.17 -27.71
CA LYS A 146 -17.93 14.78 -28.89
C LYS A 146 -18.74 14.33 -30.09
N GLU A 147 -19.40 15.24 -30.80
CA GLU A 147 -19.67 15.01 -32.21
C GLU A 147 -18.32 14.77 -32.89
N SER A 148 -17.98 13.51 -33.13
CA SER A 148 -16.74 13.15 -33.79
C SER A 148 -16.88 13.49 -35.27
N SER A 149 -16.39 14.66 -35.68
CA SER A 149 -16.03 14.94 -37.09
C SER A 149 -14.79 14.15 -37.54
N TYR A 150 -14.27 13.24 -36.71
CA TYR A 150 -13.19 12.33 -37.07
C TYR A 150 -13.78 10.97 -37.46
N PRO A 151 -13.68 10.56 -38.73
CA PRO A 151 -14.17 9.26 -39.16
C PRO A 151 -13.35 8.15 -38.46
N GLY A 152 -14.03 7.22 -37.78
CA GLY A 152 -13.43 5.99 -37.25
C GLY A 152 -13.37 5.84 -35.72
N LYS A 153 -13.88 6.79 -34.93
CA LYS A 153 -14.09 6.59 -33.48
C LYS A 153 -15.58 6.54 -33.16
N ASN A 154 -16.11 5.33 -32.94
CA ASN A 154 -17.49 5.15 -32.49
C ASN A 154 -17.59 5.49 -31.01
N ILE A 155 -18.48 6.44 -30.67
CA ILE A 155 -18.89 6.71 -29.29
C ILE A 155 -20.07 5.78 -29.00
N ILE A 156 -19.98 5.05 -27.90
CA ILE A 156 -21.05 4.16 -27.43
C ILE A 156 -21.94 5.00 -26.50
N PHE A 157 -23.23 5.01 -26.77
CA PHE A 157 -24.23 5.67 -25.93
C PHE A 157 -25.00 4.62 -25.13
N ASP A 158 -25.40 4.94 -23.91
CA ASP A 158 -26.31 4.07 -23.16
C ASP A 158 -27.69 4.06 -23.86
N GLY A 159 -28.16 2.88 -24.27
CA GLY A 159 -29.43 2.71 -24.97
C GLY A 159 -30.68 2.97 -24.11
N ARG A 160 -30.54 3.17 -22.79
CA ARG A 160 -31.65 3.53 -21.89
C ARG A 160 -31.70 5.01 -21.55
N THR A 161 -30.56 5.64 -21.30
CA THR A 161 -30.49 7.05 -20.86
C THR A 161 -30.09 8.02 -21.97
N GLY A 162 -29.41 7.54 -23.02
CA GLY A 162 -28.91 8.38 -24.12
C GLY A 162 -27.62 9.13 -23.79
N ASP A 163 -27.03 8.88 -22.61
CA ASP A 163 -25.84 9.58 -22.15
C ASP A 163 -24.55 9.02 -22.80
N PRO A 164 -23.55 9.88 -23.06
CA PRO A 164 -22.24 9.46 -23.58
C PRO A 164 -21.44 8.65 -22.56
N PHE A 165 -20.60 7.75 -23.07
CA PHE A 165 -19.80 6.84 -22.26
C PHE A 165 -18.78 7.54 -21.34
N GLU A 166 -18.85 7.31 -20.02
CA GLU A 166 -17.84 7.76 -19.05
C GLU A 166 -16.59 6.85 -19.09
N GLN A 167 -15.39 7.43 -18.97
CA GLN A 167 -14.15 6.63 -18.96
C GLN A 167 -13.70 6.36 -17.52
N PRO A 168 -13.53 5.08 -17.13
CA PRO A 168 -13.04 4.75 -15.81
C PRO A 168 -11.56 5.07 -15.69
N VAL A 169 -11.18 5.82 -14.65
CA VAL A 169 -9.78 6.03 -14.29
C VAL A 169 -9.45 5.10 -13.13
N LEU A 170 -8.73 4.02 -13.44
CA LEU A 170 -8.29 3.03 -12.45
C LEU A 170 -6.96 3.49 -11.85
N ILE A 171 -6.91 3.77 -10.55
CA ILE A 171 -5.70 4.23 -9.88
C ILE A 171 -5.34 3.33 -8.70
N GLY A 172 -4.04 3.04 -8.59
CA GLY A 172 -3.46 2.31 -7.47
C GLY A 172 -3.32 0.82 -7.72
N LYS A 173 -2.83 0.40 -8.90
CA LYS A 173 -2.49 -1.01 -9.11
C LYS A 173 -1.48 -1.43 -8.03
N PRO A 174 -1.84 -2.36 -7.11
CA PRO A 174 -0.85 -2.98 -6.24
C PRO A 174 0.23 -3.61 -7.11
N VAL A 175 1.44 -3.77 -6.58
CA VAL A 175 2.54 -4.43 -7.33
C VAL A 175 2.76 -5.85 -6.80
N VAL A 176 2.26 -6.12 -5.59
CA VAL A 176 2.37 -7.34 -4.81
C VAL A 176 1.08 -7.44 -3.98
N GLY A 177 0.70 -8.64 -3.54
CA GLY A 177 -0.42 -8.83 -2.61
C GLY A 177 -0.26 -7.95 -1.36
N ASP A 178 -1.03 -6.86 -1.30
CA ASP A 178 -0.96 -5.84 -0.27
C ASP A 178 -2.24 -5.89 0.58
N VAL A 179 -2.18 -5.39 1.82
CA VAL A 179 -3.36 -5.24 2.68
C VAL A 179 -3.69 -3.76 2.83
N SER A 180 -4.94 -3.38 2.59
CA SER A 180 -5.42 -2.03 2.89
C SER A 180 -5.45 -1.82 4.41
N ILE A 181 -4.63 -0.90 4.92
CA ILE A 181 -4.53 -0.62 6.36
C ILE A 181 -5.16 0.71 6.78
N ASP A 182 -5.41 1.60 5.81
CA ASP A 182 -5.98 2.94 6.02
C ASP A 182 -6.65 3.45 4.73
N THR A 183 -7.68 4.29 4.86
CA THR A 183 -8.52 4.82 3.76
C THR A 183 -8.81 6.30 3.96
#